data_AF-A0A7V0QZ26-F1
#
_entry.id   AF-A0A7V0QZ26-F1
#
_cell.length_a   1.000
_cell.length_b   1.000
_cell.length_c   1.000
_cell.angle_alpha   90.00
_cell.angle_beta   90.00
_cell.angle_gamma   90.00
#
_symmetry.space_group_name_H-M   'P 1'
#
loop_
_entity.id
_entity.type
_entity.pdbx_description
1 polymer ?
#
loop_
_entity_poly.entity_id
_entity_poly.type
_entity_poly.pdbx_seq_one_letter_code
_entity_poly.pdbx_strand_id
1 'polypeptide(L)'
;LERLTREDLINKNMELDFPILPLSIAVISSPGAAGYDDFMNHIKNNPYGYNFNTELFQAIMQGENAEASIIGAFEKCRERHYLFDLIVIIRGGGGEADLHCFDSYKIGKLIAEMPLPVISGIGHQRDRTVVDEVAHTSVKTPTAAAGLIIQAVREFHLRVREYETRLIRSSGEILENNRFKLHTLSAEMDKLVTRCLAMEDVKLNHMKQALSYCRKLLHYQREKIDRLRDMTHALVKNSTKENLFALDYLQDLIKKHFKSYMQNHKNLLTNRQTNIGHLNPANVLKRGYSITYRDNMLVKDIQNVSPGDIIKTVLYRGTIRSNITEVKEDGEEKTTDI
;
A
#
# COMPACT_ATOMS: atom_id res chain seq x y z
N LEU A 1 79.78 -38.90 -17.02
CA LEU A 1 79.12 -37.84 -16.22
C LEU A 1 79.92 -36.54 -16.19
N GLU A 2 81.16 -36.50 -15.68
CA GLU A 2 81.96 -35.26 -15.59
C GLU A 2 82.02 -34.43 -16.88
N ARG A 3 82.14 -35.10 -18.04
CA ARG A 3 82.14 -34.44 -19.35
C ARG A 3 80.80 -33.77 -19.68
N LEU A 4 79.67 -34.41 -19.37
CA LEU A 4 78.33 -33.85 -19.58
C LEU A 4 78.06 -32.69 -18.63
N THR A 5 78.59 -32.76 -17.40
CA THR A 5 78.50 -31.66 -16.43
C THR A 5 79.31 -30.44 -16.88
N ARG A 6 80.52 -30.63 -17.44
CA ARG A 6 81.32 -29.52 -17.98
C ARG A 6 80.67 -28.84 -19.19
N GLU A 7 79.90 -29.60 -19.97
CA GLU A 7 79.16 -29.09 -21.15
C GLU A 7 77.76 -28.55 -20.79
N ASP A 8 77.40 -28.54 -19.49
CA ASP A 8 76.10 -28.10 -18.98
C ASP A 8 74.90 -28.81 -19.65
N LEU A 9 75.09 -30.09 -19.97
CA LEU A 9 74.08 -30.92 -20.64
C LEU A 9 73.33 -31.84 -19.68
N ILE A 10 73.89 -32.10 -18.51
CA ILE A 10 73.42 -33.17 -17.61
C ILE A 10 71.96 -32.97 -17.16
N ASN A 11 71.53 -31.73 -16.93
CA ASN A 11 70.18 -31.42 -16.44
C ASN A 11 69.20 -30.99 -17.55
N LYS A 12 69.66 -30.81 -18.80
CA LYS A 12 68.83 -30.19 -19.86
C LYS A 12 67.52 -30.92 -20.13
N ASN A 13 67.53 -32.26 -20.09
CA ASN A 13 66.31 -33.04 -20.31
C ASN A 13 65.44 -33.09 -19.04
N MET A 14 66.04 -33.05 -17.84
CA MET A 14 65.32 -32.97 -16.56
C MET A 14 64.58 -31.66 -16.35
N GLU A 15 65.07 -30.59 -16.95
CA GLU A 15 64.43 -29.27 -16.89
C GLU A 15 63.25 -29.11 -17.85
N LEU A 16 63.01 -30.08 -18.74
CA LEU A 16 61.81 -30.08 -19.58
C LEU A 16 60.56 -30.31 -18.73
N ASP A 17 59.44 -29.67 -19.10
CA ASP A 17 58.17 -29.93 -18.44
C ASP A 17 57.66 -31.34 -18.78
N PHE A 18 57.27 -32.10 -17.76
CA PHE A 18 56.59 -33.38 -17.98
C PHE A 18 55.20 -33.14 -18.60
N PRO A 19 54.84 -33.83 -19.69
CA PRO A 19 53.55 -33.64 -20.35
C PRO A 19 52.40 -33.94 -19.40
N ILE A 20 51.43 -33.02 -19.36
CA ILE A 20 50.25 -33.13 -18.50
C ILE A 20 49.38 -34.33 -18.89
N LEU A 21 49.37 -34.70 -20.18
CA LEU A 21 48.56 -35.77 -20.75
C LEU A 21 49.38 -36.55 -21.79
N PRO A 22 50.26 -37.46 -21.37
CA PRO A 22 51.11 -38.23 -22.28
C PRO A 22 50.34 -39.39 -22.91
N LEU A 23 49.78 -39.17 -24.10
CA LEU A 23 49.02 -40.20 -24.83
C LEU A 23 49.80 -40.80 -25.98
N SER A 24 50.76 -40.05 -26.55
CA SER A 24 51.60 -40.50 -27.64
C SER A 24 53.03 -40.72 -27.17
N ILE A 25 53.51 -41.95 -27.27
CA ILE A 25 54.74 -42.41 -26.63
C ILE A 25 55.66 -43.04 -27.68
N ALA A 26 56.87 -42.51 -27.82
CA ALA A 26 57.93 -43.17 -28.57
C ALA A 26 58.66 -44.16 -27.68
N VAL A 27 58.66 -45.45 -28.03
CA VAL A 27 59.30 -46.50 -27.23
C VAL A 27 60.58 -46.94 -27.93
N ILE A 28 61.73 -46.80 -27.28
CA ILE A 28 63.01 -47.30 -27.76
C ILE A 28 63.30 -48.62 -27.03
N SER A 29 63.19 -49.73 -27.76
CA SER A 29 63.42 -51.08 -27.23
C SER A 29 63.69 -52.09 -28.36
N SER A 30 63.96 -53.35 -28.00
CA SER A 30 64.01 -54.44 -28.98
C SER A 30 62.63 -55.11 -29.10
N PRO A 31 62.13 -55.44 -30.31
CA PRO A 31 60.82 -56.08 -30.51
C PRO A 31 60.60 -57.39 -29.76
N GLY A 32 61.67 -58.09 -29.36
CA GLY A 32 61.60 -59.34 -28.59
C GLY A 32 62.11 -59.21 -27.15
N ALA A 33 62.28 -57.99 -26.63
CA ALA A 33 62.70 -57.80 -25.25
C ALA A 33 61.53 -58.03 -24.30
N ALA A 34 61.72 -58.85 -23.26
CA ALA A 34 60.73 -59.07 -22.20
C ALA A 34 60.24 -57.75 -21.58
N GLY A 35 61.13 -56.75 -21.46
CA GLY A 35 60.78 -55.44 -20.93
C GLY A 35 59.83 -54.64 -21.82
N TYR A 36 59.89 -54.83 -23.14
CA TYR A 36 58.93 -54.21 -24.07
C TYR A 36 57.56 -54.86 -23.92
N ASP A 37 57.49 -56.19 -23.86
CA ASP A 37 56.24 -56.91 -23.66
C ASP A 37 55.59 -56.54 -22.32
N ASP A 38 56.37 -56.44 -21.24
CA ASP A 38 55.90 -56.02 -19.92
C ASP A 38 55.35 -54.59 -19.91
N PHE A 39 56.05 -53.65 -20.56
CA PHE A 39 55.62 -52.27 -20.72
C PHE A 39 54.31 -52.19 -21.51
N MET A 40 54.25 -52.86 -22.67
CA MET A 40 53.07 -52.85 -23.53
C MET A 40 51.87 -53.52 -22.87
N ASN A 41 52.09 -54.58 -22.10
CA ASN A 41 51.04 -55.24 -21.31
C ASN A 41 50.47 -54.30 -20.24
N HIS A 42 51.31 -53.53 -19.55
CA HIS A 42 50.85 -52.53 -18.57
C HIS A 42 50.07 -51.39 -19.22
N ILE A 43 50.56 -50.88 -20.35
CA ILE A 43 49.90 -49.81 -21.11
C ILE A 43 48.54 -50.29 -21.65
N LYS A 44 48.47 -51.48 -22.25
CA LYS A 44 47.22 -52.01 -22.84
C LYS A 44 46.21 -52.48 -21.81
N ASN A 45 46.65 -53.15 -20.74
CA ASN A 45 45.78 -53.72 -19.71
C ASN A 45 45.64 -52.81 -18.49
N ASN A 46 45.81 -51.49 -18.65
CA ASN A 46 45.69 -50.56 -17.54
C ASN A 46 44.25 -50.59 -16.96
N PRO A 47 44.08 -50.54 -15.63
CA PRO A 47 42.76 -50.70 -14.99
C PRO A 47 41.80 -49.54 -15.26
N TYR A 48 42.29 -48.43 -15.81
CA TYR A 48 41.50 -47.22 -16.06
C TYR A 48 40.93 -47.16 -17.49
N GLY A 49 41.34 -48.08 -18.38
CA GLY A 49 40.88 -48.13 -19.76
C GLY A 49 41.41 -46.98 -20.64
N TYR A 50 42.53 -46.36 -20.27
CA TYR A 50 43.15 -45.31 -21.09
C TYR A 50 43.78 -45.89 -22.35
N ASN A 51 43.65 -45.18 -23.47
CA ASN A 51 44.25 -45.58 -24.74
C ASN A 51 45.51 -44.75 -25.01
N PHE A 52 46.58 -45.42 -25.39
CA PHE A 52 47.87 -44.80 -25.66
C PHE A 52 48.31 -45.14 -27.08
N ASN A 53 48.75 -44.13 -27.82
CA ASN A 53 49.42 -44.30 -29.09
C ASN A 53 50.90 -44.60 -28.82
N THR A 54 51.37 -45.77 -29.22
CA THR A 54 52.76 -46.20 -28.96
C THR A 54 53.41 -46.56 -30.28
N GLU A 55 54.62 -46.06 -30.52
CA GLU A 55 55.44 -46.45 -31.67
C GLU A 55 56.78 -47.02 -31.20
N LEU A 56 57.12 -48.22 -31.66
CA LEU A 56 58.40 -48.87 -31.35
C LEU A 56 59.50 -48.42 -32.32
N PHE A 57 60.49 -47.74 -31.78
CA PHE A 57 61.77 -47.45 -32.43
C PHE A 57 62.76 -48.56 -32.07
N GLN A 58 62.81 -49.56 -32.94
CA GLN A 58 63.64 -50.75 -32.73
C GLN A 58 65.13 -50.40 -32.55
N ALA A 59 65.71 -50.86 -31.44
CA ALA A 59 67.14 -50.79 -31.17
C ALA A 59 67.66 -52.05 -30.46
N ILE A 60 68.92 -52.38 -30.72
CA ILE A 60 69.66 -53.43 -30.03
C ILE A 60 70.05 -52.91 -28.64
N MET A 61 69.70 -53.65 -27.59
CA MET A 61 69.84 -53.23 -26.19
C MET A 61 71.04 -53.87 -25.45
N GLN A 62 71.81 -54.72 -26.12
CA GLN A 62 72.97 -55.43 -25.54
C GLN A 62 74.02 -55.76 -26.62
N GLY A 63 75.28 -55.93 -26.19
CA GLY A 63 76.42 -56.21 -27.08
C GLY A 63 77.06 -54.98 -27.72
N GLU A 64 78.12 -55.20 -28.50
CA GLU A 64 79.00 -54.13 -29.02
C GLU A 64 78.30 -53.13 -29.96
N ASN A 65 77.27 -53.57 -30.70
CA ASN A 65 76.51 -52.73 -31.63
C ASN A 65 75.35 -51.98 -30.97
N ALA A 66 75.11 -52.15 -29.66
CA ALA A 66 73.98 -51.54 -28.96
C ALA A 66 74.06 -50.00 -28.98
N GLU A 67 75.26 -49.44 -28.76
CA GLU A 67 75.44 -47.98 -28.72
C GLU A 67 75.00 -47.31 -30.04
N ALA A 68 75.51 -47.81 -31.17
CA ALA A 68 75.17 -47.27 -32.49
C ALA A 68 73.69 -47.47 -32.83
N SER A 69 73.09 -48.60 -32.44
CA SER A 69 71.68 -48.89 -32.68
C SER A 69 70.75 -47.99 -31.88
N ILE A 70 71.08 -47.70 -30.61
CA ILE A 70 70.29 -46.81 -29.75
C ILE A 70 70.36 -45.37 -30.28
N ILE A 71 71.54 -44.91 -30.67
CA ILE A 71 71.72 -43.58 -31.28
C ILE A 71 70.83 -43.45 -32.53
N GLY A 72 70.86 -44.44 -33.44
CA GLY A 72 70.02 -44.42 -34.63
C GLY A 72 68.51 -44.44 -34.35
N ALA A 73 68.06 -45.08 -33.26
CA ALA A 73 66.66 -45.06 -32.84
C ALA A 73 66.25 -43.67 -32.30
N PHE A 74 67.10 -43.05 -31.47
CA PHE A 74 66.86 -41.68 -31.00
C PHE A 74 66.87 -40.66 -32.14
N GLU A 75 67.74 -40.80 -33.13
CA GLU A 75 67.77 -39.90 -34.29
C GLU A 75 66.47 -39.99 -35.11
N LYS A 76 65.98 -41.21 -35.37
CA LYS A 76 64.66 -41.42 -36.00
C LYS A 76 63.52 -40.85 -35.16
N CYS A 77 63.62 -40.93 -33.83
CA CYS A 77 62.65 -40.34 -32.92
C CYS A 77 62.70 -38.82 -32.98
N ARG A 78 63.89 -38.22 -33.07
CA ARG A 78 64.11 -36.78 -33.20
C ARG A 78 63.51 -36.22 -34.48
N GLU A 79 63.60 -36.94 -35.60
CA GLU A 79 62.97 -36.53 -36.86
C GLU A 79 61.43 -36.44 -36.77
N ARG A 80 60.83 -37.28 -35.92
CA ARG A 80 59.37 -37.41 -35.77
C ARG A 80 58.85 -36.96 -34.40
N HIS A 81 59.64 -36.17 -33.66
CA HIS A 81 59.34 -35.82 -32.27
C HIS A 81 57.99 -35.13 -32.09
N TYR A 82 57.52 -34.37 -33.07
CA TYR A 82 56.23 -33.66 -33.02
C TYR A 82 54.99 -34.58 -32.96
N LEU A 83 55.15 -35.89 -33.16
CA LEU A 83 54.08 -36.89 -33.04
C LEU A 83 53.95 -37.49 -31.63
N PHE A 84 54.90 -37.19 -30.73
CA PHE A 84 55.01 -37.83 -29.42
C PHE A 84 55.08 -36.80 -28.30
N ASP A 85 54.53 -37.15 -27.16
CA ASP A 85 54.55 -36.33 -25.94
C ASP A 85 55.79 -36.61 -25.10
N LEU A 86 56.31 -37.85 -25.17
CA LEU A 86 57.51 -38.29 -24.45
C LEU A 86 58.18 -39.48 -25.14
N ILE A 87 59.40 -39.76 -24.69
CA ILE A 87 60.19 -40.91 -25.16
C ILE A 87 60.45 -41.83 -23.97
N VAL A 88 60.31 -43.13 -24.17
CA VAL A 88 60.63 -44.15 -23.17
C VAL A 88 61.71 -45.05 -23.73
N ILE A 89 62.86 -45.10 -23.06
CA ILE A 89 63.87 -46.12 -23.33
C ILE A 89 63.78 -47.21 -22.28
N ILE A 90 63.58 -48.45 -22.72
CA ILE A 90 63.37 -49.59 -21.82
C ILE A 90 64.18 -50.79 -22.25
N ARG A 91 64.67 -51.48 -21.23
CA ARG A 91 65.34 -52.76 -21.34
C ARG A 91 64.67 -53.74 -20.37
N GLY A 92 64.50 -54.99 -20.77
CA GLY A 92 64.13 -56.06 -19.84
C GLY A 92 64.99 -57.30 -20.06
N GLY A 93 65.50 -57.84 -18.95
CA GLY A 93 66.38 -59.00 -18.94
C GLY A 93 67.85 -58.70 -19.31
N GLY A 94 68.74 -59.61 -18.90
CA GLY A 94 70.18 -59.64 -19.14
C GLY A 94 71.04 -59.32 -17.91
N GLY A 95 72.35 -59.54 -18.02
CA GLY A 95 73.29 -59.42 -16.90
C GLY A 95 73.81 -57.99 -16.70
N GLU A 96 74.53 -57.76 -15.59
CA GLU A 96 75.18 -56.47 -15.29
C GLU A 96 76.15 -56.03 -16.40
N ALA A 97 76.82 -57.00 -17.05
CA ALA A 97 77.76 -56.75 -18.16
C ALA A 97 77.13 -56.08 -19.39
N ASP A 98 75.81 -56.18 -19.56
CA ASP A 98 75.10 -55.61 -20.70
C ASP A 98 74.66 -54.15 -20.47
N LEU A 99 74.90 -53.58 -19.28
CA LEU A 99 74.57 -52.18 -18.97
C LEU A 99 75.59 -51.18 -19.53
N HIS A 100 76.78 -51.64 -19.92
CA HIS A 100 77.88 -50.76 -20.36
C HIS A 100 77.52 -49.84 -21.54
N CYS A 101 76.63 -50.27 -22.45
CA CYS A 101 76.23 -49.41 -23.56
C CYS A 101 75.46 -48.16 -23.10
N PHE A 102 74.76 -48.22 -21.95
CA PHE A 102 74.02 -47.11 -21.37
C PHE A 102 74.91 -46.14 -20.57
N ASP A 103 76.20 -46.46 -20.39
CA ASP A 103 77.21 -45.55 -19.84
C ASP A 103 77.94 -44.73 -20.92
N SER A 104 77.48 -44.79 -22.18
CA SER A 104 78.05 -43.98 -23.26
C SER A 104 77.76 -42.49 -23.10
N TYR A 105 78.81 -41.68 -23.19
CA TYR A 105 78.72 -40.23 -23.31
C TYR A 105 77.88 -39.80 -24.52
N LYS A 106 77.94 -40.52 -25.65
CA LYS A 106 77.21 -40.14 -26.88
C LYS A 106 75.70 -40.27 -26.69
N ILE A 107 75.25 -41.35 -26.05
CA ILE A 107 73.82 -41.55 -25.75
C ILE A 107 73.36 -40.52 -24.70
N GLY A 108 74.14 -40.30 -23.64
CA GLY A 108 73.82 -39.27 -22.64
C GLY A 108 73.69 -37.88 -23.27
N LYS A 109 74.63 -37.48 -24.13
CA LYS A 109 74.56 -36.21 -24.86
C LYS A 109 73.31 -36.12 -25.74
N LEU A 110 72.97 -37.20 -26.45
CA LEU A 110 71.80 -37.22 -27.32
C LEU A 110 70.50 -37.05 -26.53
N ILE A 111 70.36 -37.74 -25.39
CA ILE A 111 69.20 -37.62 -24.49
C ILE A 111 69.09 -36.20 -23.93
N ALA A 112 70.19 -35.61 -23.48
CA ALA A 112 70.22 -34.23 -22.99
C ALA A 112 69.74 -33.22 -24.04
N GLU A 113 69.99 -33.48 -25.33
CA GLU A 113 69.62 -32.62 -26.45
C GLU A 113 68.23 -32.95 -27.03
N MET A 114 67.53 -33.96 -26.52
CA MET A 114 66.19 -34.29 -27.01
C MET A 114 65.18 -33.21 -26.62
N PRO A 115 64.28 -32.81 -27.54
CA PRO A 115 63.23 -31.82 -27.27
C PRO A 115 62.05 -32.39 -26.46
N LEU A 116 62.02 -33.71 -26.24
CA LEU A 116 60.99 -34.41 -25.48
C LEU A 116 61.57 -34.96 -24.17
N PRO A 117 60.79 -35.01 -23.09
CA PRO A 117 61.22 -35.65 -21.86
C PRO A 117 61.42 -37.15 -22.10
N VAL A 118 62.59 -37.64 -21.69
CA VAL A 118 62.97 -39.04 -21.83
C VAL A 118 62.80 -39.75 -20.49
N ILE A 119 62.08 -40.87 -20.49
CA ILE A 119 61.96 -41.76 -19.34
C ILE A 119 62.91 -42.94 -19.54
N SER A 120 63.82 -43.14 -18.60
CA SER A 120 64.67 -44.34 -18.54
C SER A 120 64.01 -45.40 -17.69
N GLY A 121 63.70 -46.55 -18.28
CA GLY A 121 63.24 -47.76 -17.58
C GLY A 121 64.25 -48.90 -17.68
N ILE A 122 65.55 -48.58 -17.71
CA ILE A 122 66.65 -49.54 -17.85
C ILE A 122 67.21 -50.00 -16.49
N GLY A 123 67.20 -49.10 -15.49
CA GLY A 123 68.02 -49.22 -14.28
C GLY A 123 67.78 -50.49 -13.45
N HIS A 124 68.84 -50.97 -12.78
CA HIS A 124 68.77 -52.07 -11.83
C HIS A 124 68.77 -51.54 -10.38
N GLN A 125 68.50 -52.40 -9.39
CA GLN A 125 68.36 -51.97 -7.98
C GLN A 125 69.67 -51.44 -7.35
N ARG A 126 70.83 -51.58 -8.01
CA ARG A 126 72.16 -51.25 -7.46
C ARG A 126 72.99 -50.27 -8.31
N ASP A 127 72.82 -50.23 -9.64
CA ASP A 127 73.66 -49.41 -10.53
C ASP A 127 72.80 -48.41 -11.31
N ARG A 128 73.18 -47.12 -11.25
CA ARG A 128 72.61 -46.06 -12.08
C ARG A 128 73.54 -45.79 -13.26
N THR A 129 72.97 -45.78 -14.46
CA THR A 129 73.73 -45.55 -15.70
C THR A 129 73.80 -44.06 -16.06
N VAL A 130 74.68 -43.69 -16.98
CA VAL A 130 74.72 -42.32 -17.54
C VAL A 130 73.37 -41.92 -18.14
N VAL A 131 72.63 -42.85 -18.77
CA VAL A 131 71.29 -42.60 -19.29
C VAL A 131 70.29 -42.27 -18.17
N ASP A 132 70.34 -42.98 -17.05
CA ASP A 132 69.47 -42.72 -15.88
C ASP A 132 69.72 -41.35 -15.26
N GLU A 133 70.98 -40.89 -15.30
CA GLU A 133 71.42 -39.60 -14.73
C GLU A 133 71.21 -38.41 -15.66
N VAL A 134 70.79 -38.62 -16.91
CA VAL A 134 70.55 -37.54 -17.89
C VAL A 134 69.10 -37.49 -18.35
N ALA A 135 68.39 -38.61 -18.31
CA ALA A 135 66.97 -38.68 -18.62
C ALA A 135 66.14 -37.78 -17.70
N HIS A 136 65.02 -37.26 -18.22
CA HIS A 136 64.07 -36.47 -17.43
C HIS A 136 63.60 -37.23 -16.17
N THR A 137 63.22 -38.50 -16.34
CA THR A 137 62.83 -39.36 -15.23
C THR A 137 63.46 -40.74 -15.36
N SER A 138 64.18 -41.20 -14.34
CA SER A 138 64.65 -42.59 -14.25
C SER A 138 63.77 -43.41 -13.32
N VAL A 139 63.37 -44.59 -13.78
CA VAL A 139 62.61 -45.59 -13.03
C VAL A 139 63.29 -46.96 -13.14
N LYS A 140 63.05 -47.80 -12.14
CA LYS A 140 63.75 -49.09 -11.98
C LYS A 140 63.31 -50.18 -12.95
N THR A 141 62.14 -50.07 -13.57
CA THR A 141 61.61 -51.13 -14.42
C THR A 141 60.78 -50.56 -15.57
N PRO A 142 60.65 -51.29 -16.68
CA PRO A 142 59.72 -50.94 -17.75
C PRO A 142 58.27 -50.81 -17.24
N THR A 143 57.86 -51.66 -16.30
CA THR A 143 56.51 -51.58 -15.69
C THR A 143 56.31 -50.32 -14.87
N ALA A 144 57.36 -49.84 -14.17
CA ALA A 144 57.31 -48.56 -13.45
C ALA A 144 57.23 -47.37 -14.41
N ALA A 145 57.87 -47.45 -15.58
CA ALA A 145 57.76 -46.42 -16.62
C ALA A 145 56.31 -46.34 -17.14
N ALA A 146 55.70 -47.48 -17.47
CA ALA A 146 54.29 -47.54 -17.86
C ALA A 146 53.38 -47.00 -16.74
N GLY A 147 53.62 -47.39 -15.48
CA GLY A 147 52.87 -46.93 -14.33
C GLY A 147 52.92 -45.42 -14.12
N LEU A 148 54.09 -44.80 -14.33
CA LEU A 148 54.26 -43.35 -14.23
C LEU A 148 53.40 -42.61 -15.27
N ILE A 149 53.43 -43.07 -16.52
CA ILE A 149 52.64 -42.50 -17.62
C ILE A 149 51.14 -42.63 -17.34
N ILE A 150 50.69 -43.83 -16.93
CA ILE A 150 49.28 -44.10 -16.60
C ILE A 150 48.83 -43.21 -15.43
N GLN A 151 49.68 -43.02 -14.42
CA GLN A 151 49.39 -42.17 -13.27
C GLN A 151 49.25 -40.70 -13.69
N ALA A 152 50.09 -40.19 -14.58
CA ALA A 152 49.97 -38.81 -15.08
C ALA A 152 48.62 -38.57 -15.79
N VAL A 153 48.20 -39.49 -16.67
CA VAL A 153 46.89 -39.43 -17.32
C VAL A 153 45.75 -39.51 -16.30
N ARG A 154 45.89 -40.37 -15.28
CA ARG A 154 44.90 -40.50 -14.20
C ARG A 154 44.76 -39.21 -13.39
N GLU A 155 45.86 -38.58 -13.02
CA GLU A 155 45.85 -37.32 -12.26
C GLU A 155 45.20 -36.20 -13.07
N PHE A 156 45.44 -36.14 -14.38
CA PHE A 156 44.71 -35.25 -15.27
C PHE A 156 43.21 -35.55 -15.28
N HIS A 157 42.81 -36.81 -15.46
CA HIS A 157 41.40 -37.22 -15.45
C HIS A 157 40.71 -36.87 -14.12
N LEU A 158 41.37 -37.11 -12.97
CA LEU A 158 40.82 -36.76 -11.66
C LEU A 158 40.63 -35.25 -11.50
N ARG A 159 41.56 -34.42 -11.99
CA ARG A 159 41.38 -32.96 -12.00
C ARG A 159 40.20 -32.53 -12.84
N VAL A 160 40.01 -33.12 -14.02
CA VAL A 160 38.83 -32.84 -14.87
C VAL A 160 37.53 -33.17 -14.13
N ARG A 161 37.46 -34.33 -13.45
CA ARG A 161 36.30 -34.72 -12.63
C ARG A 161 36.06 -33.80 -11.43
N GLU A 162 37.11 -33.30 -10.81
CA GLU A 162 37.00 -32.31 -9.75
C GLU A 162 36.38 -31.00 -10.28
N TYR A 163 36.86 -30.50 -11.42
CA TYR A 163 36.30 -29.31 -12.05
C TYR A 163 34.84 -29.50 -12.46
N GLU A 164 34.48 -30.66 -13.02
CA GLU A 164 33.09 -31.02 -13.32
C GLU A 164 32.21 -30.95 -12.06
N THR A 165 32.65 -31.57 -10.97
CA THR A 165 31.91 -31.58 -9.70
C THR A 165 31.74 -30.18 -9.13
N ARG A 166 32.80 -29.36 -9.18
CA ARG A 166 32.78 -27.96 -8.74
C ARG A 166 31.83 -27.11 -9.58
N LEU A 167 31.82 -27.32 -10.90
CA LEU A 167 30.95 -26.58 -11.82
C LEU A 167 29.47 -26.89 -11.55
N ILE A 168 29.14 -28.17 -11.36
CA ILE A 168 27.76 -28.61 -11.03
C ILE A 168 27.32 -27.98 -9.70
N ARG A 169 28.16 -28.09 -8.65
CA ARG A 169 27.85 -27.51 -7.33
C ARG A 169 27.65 -26.00 -7.39
N SER A 170 28.60 -25.28 -7.98
CA SER A 170 28.53 -23.81 -8.09
C SER A 170 27.32 -23.35 -8.89
N SER A 171 26.95 -24.08 -9.95
CA SER A 171 25.76 -23.77 -10.75
C SER A 171 24.48 -23.97 -9.93
N GLY A 172 24.40 -25.05 -9.15
CA GLY A 172 23.29 -25.31 -8.23
C GLY A 172 23.13 -24.21 -7.19
N GLU A 173 24.21 -23.82 -6.52
CA GLU A 173 24.22 -22.74 -5.53
C GLU A 173 23.77 -21.39 -6.11
N ILE A 174 24.20 -21.05 -7.33
CA ILE A 174 23.77 -19.82 -8.01
C ILE A 174 22.27 -19.87 -8.32
N LEU A 175 21.76 -21.00 -8.82
CA LEU A 175 20.35 -21.17 -9.16
C LEU A 175 19.46 -21.11 -7.92
N GLU A 176 19.83 -21.76 -6.82
CA GLU A 176 19.08 -21.72 -5.56
C GLU A 176 19.06 -20.32 -4.96
N ASN A 177 20.21 -19.64 -4.91
CA ASN A 177 20.28 -18.27 -4.40
C ASN A 177 19.42 -17.30 -5.23
N ASN A 178 19.41 -17.44 -6.56
CA ASN A 178 18.57 -16.62 -7.41
C ASN A 178 17.08 -16.94 -7.25
N ARG A 179 16.72 -18.22 -7.10
CA ARG A 179 15.33 -18.61 -6.77
C ARG A 179 14.89 -18.01 -5.44
N PHE A 180 15.73 -18.07 -4.42
CA PHE A 180 15.43 -17.49 -3.11
C PHE A 180 15.26 -15.97 -3.18
N LYS A 181 16.16 -15.26 -3.88
CA LYS A 181 16.04 -13.80 -4.11
C LYS A 181 14.75 -13.43 -4.83
N LEU A 182 14.41 -14.15 -5.91
CA LEU A 182 13.17 -13.91 -6.65
C LEU A 182 11.94 -14.15 -5.79
N HIS A 183 11.92 -15.24 -5.01
CA HIS A 183 10.82 -15.54 -4.11
C HIS A 183 10.65 -14.46 -3.03
N THR A 184 11.74 -14.01 -2.41
CA THR A 184 11.71 -12.94 -1.40
C THR A 184 11.22 -11.62 -2.01
N LEU A 185 11.74 -11.24 -3.18
CA LEU A 185 11.32 -10.02 -3.86
C LEU A 185 9.84 -10.07 -4.28
N SER A 186 9.36 -11.21 -4.78
CA SER A 186 7.94 -11.42 -5.10
C SER A 186 7.07 -11.26 -3.85
N ALA A 187 7.45 -11.90 -2.74
CA ALA A 187 6.70 -11.80 -1.50
C ALA A 187 6.72 -10.37 -0.90
N GLU A 188 7.80 -9.62 -1.09
CA GLU A 188 7.87 -8.20 -0.72
C GLU A 188 6.98 -7.33 -1.60
N MET A 189 6.96 -7.58 -2.92
CA MET A 189 6.05 -6.90 -3.84
C MET A 189 4.58 -7.14 -3.46
N ASP A 190 4.20 -8.39 -3.18
CA ASP A 190 2.82 -8.71 -2.77
C ASP A 190 2.41 -7.94 -1.52
N LYS A 191 3.31 -7.85 -0.53
CA LYS A 191 3.09 -7.06 0.70
C LYS A 191 2.97 -5.57 0.41
N LEU A 192 3.82 -5.01 -0.45
CA LEU A 192 3.79 -3.59 -0.81
C LEU A 192 2.51 -3.23 -1.58
N VAL A 193 2.11 -4.06 -2.54
CA VAL A 193 0.87 -3.89 -3.31
C VAL A 193 -0.34 -3.96 -2.38
N THR A 194 -0.41 -4.97 -1.51
CA THR A 194 -1.51 -5.12 -0.55
C THR A 194 -1.59 -3.91 0.38
N ARG A 195 -0.45 -3.41 0.87
CA ARG A 195 -0.39 -2.22 1.72
C ARG A 195 -0.83 -0.94 0.98
N CYS A 196 -0.38 -0.74 -0.25
CA CYS A 196 -0.79 0.43 -1.05
C CYS A 196 -2.29 0.42 -1.33
N LEU A 197 -2.84 -0.72 -1.75
CA LEU A 197 -4.27 -0.86 -2.01
C LEU A 197 -5.09 -0.62 -0.74
N ALA A 198 -4.68 -1.19 0.40
CA ALA A 198 -5.35 -0.96 1.68
C ALA A 198 -5.32 0.52 2.10
N MET A 199 -4.19 1.20 1.91
CA MET A 199 -4.08 2.64 2.21
C MET A 199 -5.00 3.49 1.32
N GLU A 200 -5.09 3.16 0.03
CA GLU A 200 -5.95 3.89 -0.90
C GLU A 200 -7.44 3.63 -0.63
N ASP A 201 -7.80 2.40 -0.26
CA ASP A 201 -9.16 2.06 0.18
C ASP A 201 -9.57 2.84 1.44
N VAL A 202 -8.66 3.00 2.41
CA VAL A 202 -8.93 3.80 3.61
C VAL A 202 -9.20 5.27 3.25
N LYS A 203 -8.37 5.87 2.38
CA LYS A 203 -8.59 7.26 1.91
C LYS A 203 -9.92 7.41 1.19
N LEU A 204 -10.21 6.49 0.27
CA LEU A 204 -11.42 6.52 -0.53
C LEU A 204 -12.68 6.36 0.34
N ASN A 205 -12.63 5.50 1.36
CA ASN A 205 -13.68 5.36 2.35
C ASN A 205 -13.84 6.62 3.22
N HIS A 206 -12.73 7.26 3.61
CA HIS A 206 -12.79 8.52 4.35
C HIS A 206 -13.44 9.64 3.52
N MET A 207 -13.07 9.77 2.24
CA MET A 207 -13.69 10.71 1.31
C MET A 207 -15.19 10.42 1.10
N LYS A 208 -15.58 9.14 0.95
CA LYS A 208 -16.99 8.73 0.86
C LYS A 208 -17.77 9.14 2.10
N GLN A 209 -17.21 8.95 3.29
CA GLN A 209 -17.83 9.33 4.56
C GLN A 209 -17.98 10.86 4.68
N ALA A 210 -16.94 11.61 4.32
CA ALA A 210 -16.98 13.08 4.31
C ALA A 210 -18.05 13.61 3.35
N LEU A 211 -18.16 13.05 2.15
CA LEU A 211 -19.19 13.42 1.18
C LEU A 211 -20.61 13.10 1.70
N SER A 212 -20.79 11.94 2.33
CA SER A 212 -22.06 11.56 2.97
C SER A 212 -22.46 12.53 4.08
N TYR A 213 -21.49 12.95 4.91
CA TYR A 213 -21.72 13.95 5.95
C TYR A 213 -22.12 15.32 5.36
N CYS A 214 -21.39 15.79 4.34
CA CYS A 214 -21.73 17.05 3.65
C CYS A 214 -23.14 17.00 3.06
N ARG A 215 -23.54 15.87 2.45
CA ARG A 215 -24.88 15.68 1.90
C ARG A 215 -25.96 15.74 2.99
N LYS A 216 -25.73 15.12 4.16
CA LYS A 216 -26.65 15.19 5.30
C LYS A 216 -26.79 16.61 5.84
N LEU A 217 -25.67 17.33 5.96
CA LEU A 217 -25.66 18.72 6.42
C LEU A 217 -26.43 19.63 5.45
N LEU A 218 -26.20 19.49 4.15
CA LEU A 218 -26.94 20.24 3.12
C LEU A 218 -28.44 19.96 3.18
N HIS A 219 -28.83 18.70 3.36
CA HIS A 219 -30.24 18.33 3.50
C HIS A 219 -30.88 18.97 4.74
N TYR A 220 -30.21 18.90 5.89
CA TYR A 220 -30.66 19.53 7.13
C TYR A 220 -30.81 21.06 7.00
N GLN A 221 -29.83 21.73 6.37
CA GLN A 221 -29.92 23.18 6.13
C GLN A 221 -31.09 23.52 5.21
N ARG A 222 -31.32 22.72 4.17
CA ARG A 222 -32.47 22.91 3.27
C ARG A 222 -33.80 22.78 4.00
N GLU A 223 -33.98 21.73 4.80
CA GLU A 223 -35.19 21.55 5.63
C GLU A 223 -35.37 22.68 6.65
N LYS A 224 -34.28 23.22 7.21
CA LYS A 224 -34.36 24.36 8.12
C LYS A 224 -34.83 25.63 7.38
N ILE A 225 -34.31 25.87 6.18
CA ILE A 225 -34.74 27.00 5.34
C ILE A 225 -36.22 26.84 4.96
N ASP A 226 -36.64 25.65 4.53
CA ASP A 226 -38.04 25.39 4.17
C ASP A 226 -38.97 25.59 5.38
N ARG A 227 -38.59 25.12 6.57
CA ARG A 227 -39.35 25.39 7.80
C ARG A 227 -39.46 26.87 8.13
N LEU A 228 -38.35 27.63 8.05
CA LEU A 228 -38.38 29.08 8.28
C LEU A 228 -39.26 29.79 7.23
N ARG A 229 -39.18 29.38 5.97
CA ARG A 229 -40.04 29.90 4.90
C ARG A 229 -41.52 29.63 5.20
N ASP A 230 -41.88 28.43 5.61
CA ASP A 230 -43.27 28.07 5.88
C ASP A 230 -43.79 28.75 7.15
N MET A 231 -42.96 28.88 8.19
CA MET A 231 -43.29 29.65 9.41
C MET A 231 -43.50 31.13 9.11
N THR A 232 -42.62 31.76 8.33
CA THR A 232 -42.76 33.17 7.94
C THR A 232 -44.02 33.39 7.11
N HIS A 233 -44.31 32.53 6.15
CA HIS A 233 -45.57 32.57 5.40
C HIS A 233 -46.80 32.43 6.31
N ALA A 234 -46.78 31.50 7.27
CA ALA A 234 -47.89 31.31 8.20
C ALA A 234 -48.10 32.52 9.13
N LEU A 235 -47.02 33.09 9.68
CA LEU A 235 -47.08 34.27 10.55
C LEU A 235 -47.62 35.49 9.80
N VAL A 236 -47.11 35.76 8.59
CA VAL A 236 -47.60 36.86 7.75
C VAL A 236 -49.07 36.66 7.40
N LYS A 237 -49.46 35.45 7.01
CA LYS A 237 -50.86 35.12 6.67
C LYS A 237 -51.80 35.25 7.87
N ASN A 238 -51.40 34.78 9.05
CA ASN A 238 -52.23 34.85 10.25
C ASN A 238 -52.32 36.28 10.77
N SER A 239 -51.21 37.01 10.86
CA SER A 239 -51.21 38.41 11.30
C SER A 239 -52.03 39.32 10.38
N THR A 240 -51.94 39.13 9.06
CA THR A 240 -52.77 39.89 8.11
C THR A 240 -54.26 39.56 8.26
N LYS A 241 -54.60 38.28 8.46
CA LYS A 241 -55.98 37.84 8.70
C LYS A 241 -56.55 38.38 10.03
N GLU A 242 -55.79 38.30 11.11
CA GLU A 242 -56.16 38.86 12.42
C GLU A 242 -56.35 40.38 12.36
N ASN A 243 -55.44 41.09 11.70
CA ASN A 243 -55.55 42.54 11.52
C ASN A 243 -56.78 42.93 10.69
N LEU A 244 -57.11 42.17 9.63
CA LEU A 244 -58.33 42.39 8.86
C LEU A 244 -59.59 42.19 9.70
N PHE A 245 -59.66 41.11 10.49
CA PHE A 245 -60.79 40.90 11.40
C PHE A 245 -60.88 41.97 12.48
N ALA A 246 -59.76 42.42 13.03
CA ALA A 246 -59.74 43.50 14.01
C ALA A 246 -60.25 44.82 13.39
N LEU A 247 -59.85 45.12 12.14
CA LEU A 247 -60.35 46.27 11.40
C LEU A 247 -61.86 46.18 11.14
N ASP A 248 -62.36 45.03 10.70
CA ASP A 248 -63.79 44.80 10.48
C ASP A 248 -64.59 44.92 11.78
N TYR A 249 -64.07 44.36 12.88
CA TYR A 249 -64.69 44.46 14.20
C TYR A 249 -64.74 45.91 14.69
N LEU A 250 -63.64 46.65 14.60
CA LEU A 250 -63.60 48.07 14.96
C LEU A 250 -64.57 48.89 14.10
N GLN A 251 -64.66 48.59 12.80
CA GLN A 251 -65.59 49.26 11.90
C GLN A 251 -67.05 49.02 12.33
N ASP A 252 -67.43 47.79 12.66
CA ASP A 252 -68.77 47.46 13.13
C ASP A 252 -69.08 48.06 14.52
N LEU A 253 -68.10 48.05 15.42
CA LEU A 253 -68.21 48.65 16.75
C LEU A 253 -68.44 50.16 16.67
N ILE A 254 -67.68 50.87 15.84
CA ILE A 254 -67.87 52.30 15.58
C ILE A 254 -69.28 52.55 15.02
N LYS A 255 -69.74 51.77 14.03
CA LYS A 255 -71.10 51.89 13.48
C LYS A 255 -72.17 51.72 14.55
N LYS A 256 -72.04 50.71 15.42
CA LYS A 256 -72.99 50.44 16.52
C LYS A 256 -72.98 51.56 17.57
N HIS A 257 -71.81 51.97 18.04
CA HIS A 257 -71.70 53.05 19.03
C HIS A 257 -72.18 54.38 18.46
N PHE A 258 -71.87 54.70 17.21
CA PHE A 258 -72.36 55.91 16.56
C PHE A 258 -73.90 55.92 16.46
N LYS A 259 -74.50 54.79 16.08
CA LYS A 259 -75.96 54.64 16.03
C LYS A 259 -76.60 54.81 17.41
N SER A 260 -76.04 54.18 18.44
CA SER A 260 -76.52 54.31 19.82
C SER A 260 -76.36 55.74 20.36
N TYR A 261 -75.21 56.37 20.11
CA TYR A 261 -74.95 57.76 20.48
C TYR A 261 -75.97 58.71 19.85
N MET A 262 -76.27 58.52 18.56
CA MET A 262 -77.30 59.31 17.86
C MET A 262 -78.70 59.04 18.39
N GLN A 263 -79.04 57.80 18.69
CA GLN A 263 -80.34 57.47 19.26
C GLN A 263 -80.52 58.07 20.67
N ASN A 264 -79.48 58.02 21.51
CA ASN A 264 -79.52 58.59 22.86
C ASN A 264 -79.71 60.12 22.83
N HIS A 265 -78.98 60.82 21.95
CA HIS A 265 -79.17 62.26 21.78
C HIS A 265 -80.53 62.62 21.21
N LYS A 266 -81.06 61.82 20.28
CA LYS A 266 -82.44 61.99 19.79
C LYS A 266 -83.46 61.82 20.90
N ASN A 267 -83.30 60.80 21.76
CA ASN A 267 -84.17 60.57 22.91
C ASN A 267 -84.07 61.72 23.93
N LEU A 268 -82.85 62.22 24.20
CA LEU A 268 -82.62 63.36 25.10
C LEU A 268 -83.32 64.63 24.60
N LEU A 269 -83.20 64.93 23.31
CA LEU A 269 -83.89 66.06 22.68
C LEU A 269 -85.41 65.92 22.79
N THR A 270 -85.93 64.72 22.51
CA THR A 270 -87.36 64.41 22.64
C THR A 270 -87.86 64.63 24.07
N ASN A 271 -87.11 64.16 25.07
CA ASN A 271 -87.45 64.33 26.49
C ASN A 271 -87.40 65.78 26.96
N ARG A 272 -86.42 66.56 26.46
CA ARG A 272 -86.38 68.00 26.77
C ARG A 272 -87.57 68.72 26.14
N GLN A 273 -87.96 68.33 24.92
CA GLN A 273 -89.12 68.88 24.23
C GLN A 273 -90.43 68.57 24.97
N THR A 274 -90.62 67.35 25.48
CA THR A 274 -91.80 67.00 26.29
C THR A 274 -91.82 67.71 27.65
N ASN A 275 -90.68 67.85 28.33
CA ASN A 275 -90.59 68.60 29.59
C ASN A 275 -90.94 70.09 29.42
N ILE A 276 -90.50 70.72 28.33
CA ILE A 276 -90.91 72.10 28.00
C ILE A 276 -92.44 72.17 27.81
N GLY A 277 -93.05 71.14 27.22
CA GLY A 277 -94.51 71.03 27.09
C GLY A 277 -95.24 70.91 28.44
N HIS A 278 -94.67 70.18 29.41
CA HIS A 278 -95.25 70.00 30.74
C HIS A 278 -95.16 71.23 31.63
N LEU A 279 -94.13 72.06 31.45
CA LEU A 279 -93.91 73.28 32.23
C LEU A 279 -94.68 74.51 31.72
N ASN A 280 -95.52 74.35 30.70
CA ASN A 280 -96.33 75.44 30.17
C ASN A 280 -97.53 75.76 31.11
N PRO A 281 -97.64 76.99 31.67
CA PRO A 281 -98.70 77.39 32.61
C PRO A 281 -100.13 77.18 32.09
N ALA A 282 -100.32 77.22 30.77
CA ALA A 282 -101.63 76.97 30.14
C ALA A 282 -102.10 75.51 30.33
N ASN A 283 -101.17 74.55 30.46
CA ASN A 283 -101.49 73.13 30.67
C ASN A 283 -101.83 72.82 32.14
N VAL A 284 -101.37 73.63 33.10
CA VAL A 284 -101.73 73.50 34.53
C VAL A 284 -103.19 73.90 34.76
N LEU A 285 -103.64 74.99 34.13
CA LEU A 285 -105.04 75.42 34.19
C LEU A 285 -105.99 74.42 33.51
N LYS A 286 -105.59 73.78 32.39
CA LYS A 286 -106.37 72.70 31.74
C LYS A 286 -106.68 71.50 32.63
N ARG A 287 -105.87 71.23 33.66
CA ARG A 287 -106.02 70.06 34.54
C ARG A 287 -107.06 70.26 35.66
N GLY A 288 -107.80 71.38 35.65
CA GLY A 288 -108.90 71.62 36.59
C GLY A 288 -108.51 72.39 37.85
N TYR A 289 -107.24 72.80 37.98
CA TYR A 289 -106.81 73.69 39.06
C TYR A 289 -107.30 75.12 38.79
N SER A 290 -107.77 75.77 39.84
CA SER A 290 -108.22 77.16 39.82
C SER A 290 -107.30 78.03 40.68
N ILE A 291 -107.23 79.31 40.35
CA ILE A 291 -106.40 80.27 41.09
C ILE A 291 -107.32 81.31 41.72
N THR A 292 -107.29 81.44 43.03
CA THR A 292 -108.17 82.32 43.80
C THR A 292 -107.46 83.62 44.21
N TYR A 293 -108.18 84.74 44.07
CA TYR A 293 -107.73 86.08 44.41
C TYR A 293 -108.73 86.76 45.35
N ARG A 294 -108.25 87.59 46.28
CA ARG A 294 -109.04 88.54 47.10
C ARG A 294 -108.48 89.92 46.82
N ASP A 295 -109.31 90.88 46.40
CA ASP A 295 -108.89 92.25 46.04
C ASP A 295 -107.61 92.31 45.17
N ASN A 296 -107.57 91.48 44.13
CA ASN A 296 -106.42 91.29 43.21
C ASN A 296 -105.12 90.74 43.83
N MET A 297 -105.12 90.32 45.09
CA MET A 297 -104.02 89.57 45.71
C MET A 297 -104.31 88.07 45.72
N LEU A 298 -103.29 87.28 45.39
CA LEU A 298 -103.38 85.83 45.32
C LEU A 298 -103.57 85.24 46.72
N VAL A 299 -104.63 84.47 46.90
CA VAL A 299 -104.89 83.77 48.16
C VAL A 299 -104.30 82.37 48.05
N LYS A 300 -103.19 82.12 48.75
CA LYS A 300 -102.56 80.80 48.88
C LYS A 300 -102.91 80.08 50.17
N ASP A 301 -103.30 80.84 51.19
CA ASP A 301 -103.43 80.37 52.55
C ASP A 301 -104.74 80.91 53.15
N ILE A 302 -105.36 80.11 54.02
CA ILE A 302 -106.69 80.34 54.57
C ILE A 302 -106.74 81.49 55.58
N GLN A 303 -105.61 81.83 56.20
CA GLN A 303 -105.51 82.97 57.12
C GLN A 303 -105.70 84.33 56.45
N ASN A 304 -105.58 84.39 55.11
CA ASN A 304 -105.70 85.63 54.35
C ASN A 304 -107.14 85.97 53.93
N VAL A 305 -108.12 85.20 54.41
CA VAL A 305 -109.54 85.37 54.08
C VAL A 305 -110.39 85.25 55.33
N SER A 306 -111.44 86.07 55.43
CA SER A 306 -112.35 86.10 56.57
C SER A 306 -113.80 85.89 56.11
N PRO A 307 -114.69 85.36 56.98
CA PRO A 307 -116.11 85.21 56.66
C PRO A 307 -116.73 86.58 56.31
N GLY A 308 -117.41 86.66 55.16
CA GLY A 308 -117.98 87.87 54.58
C GLY A 308 -117.19 88.49 53.43
N ASP A 309 -115.98 87.98 53.12
CA ASP A 309 -115.14 88.48 52.04
C ASP A 309 -115.53 87.94 50.66
N ILE A 310 -115.44 88.79 49.63
CA ILE A 310 -115.64 88.40 48.23
C ILE A 310 -114.32 87.96 47.60
N ILE A 311 -114.25 86.71 47.13
CA ILE A 311 -113.12 86.14 46.40
C ILE A 311 -113.43 85.96 44.91
N LYS A 312 -112.39 86.03 44.08
CA LYS A 312 -112.41 85.87 42.63
C LYS A 312 -111.55 84.66 42.23
N THR A 313 -112.17 83.60 41.74
CA THR A 313 -111.48 82.35 41.34
C THR A 313 -111.43 82.21 39.82
N VAL A 314 -110.22 82.19 39.27
CA VAL A 314 -109.94 82.06 37.83
C VAL A 314 -109.78 80.58 37.47
N LEU A 315 -110.57 80.12 36.51
CA LEU A 315 -110.54 78.77 35.97
C LEU A 315 -109.90 78.76 34.58
N TYR A 316 -109.66 77.58 34.02
CA TYR A 316 -109.18 77.41 32.63
C TYR A 316 -109.98 78.25 31.62
N ARG A 317 -111.28 78.39 31.85
CA ARG A 317 -112.17 79.29 31.10
C ARG A 317 -113.16 79.96 32.04
N GLY A 318 -113.04 81.28 32.18
CA GLY A 318 -113.96 82.09 32.96
C GLY A 318 -113.47 82.39 34.37
N THR A 319 -114.24 83.20 35.09
CA THR A 319 -113.90 83.63 36.45
C THR A 319 -115.15 83.71 37.30
N ILE A 320 -115.09 83.15 38.50
CA ILE A 320 -116.19 83.09 39.45
C ILE A 320 -115.93 84.12 40.55
N ARG A 321 -116.97 84.83 41.00
CA ARG A 321 -116.95 85.62 42.24
C ARG A 321 -117.81 84.92 43.28
N SER A 322 -117.25 84.68 44.45
CA SER A 322 -117.92 83.99 45.55
C SER A 322 -117.77 84.81 46.82
N ASN A 323 -118.79 84.79 47.67
CA ASN A 323 -118.72 85.37 49.01
C ASN A 323 -118.46 84.27 50.02
N ILE A 324 -117.52 84.48 50.93
CA ILE A 324 -117.11 83.47 51.90
C ILE A 324 -118.11 83.45 53.05
N THR A 325 -118.85 82.36 53.22
CA THR A 325 -119.88 82.25 54.27
C THR A 325 -119.33 81.70 55.59
N GLU A 326 -118.31 80.86 55.52
CA GLU A 326 -117.67 80.24 56.69
C GLU A 326 -116.19 79.97 56.35
N VAL A 327 -115.30 80.21 57.30
CA VAL A 327 -113.88 79.87 57.20
C VAL A 327 -113.56 78.94 58.37
N LYS A 328 -113.35 77.67 58.07
CA LYS A 328 -112.87 76.68 59.03
C LYS A 328 -111.38 76.46 58.80
N GLU A 329 -110.59 76.67 59.85
CA GLU A 329 -109.27 76.05 59.95
C GLU A 329 -109.49 74.61 60.40
N ASP A 330 -109.28 73.65 59.51
CA ASP A 330 -109.32 72.24 59.88
C ASP A 330 -108.09 71.87 60.71
N GLY A 331 -108.33 71.65 62.01
CA GLY A 331 -107.67 70.62 62.79
C GLY A 331 -108.69 69.50 63.09
N GLU A 332 -108.32 68.26 62.73
CA GLU A 332 -108.91 66.98 63.14
C GLU A 332 -110.43 66.75 62.96
N GLU A 333 -110.80 66.02 61.91
CA GLU A 333 -111.94 65.10 61.94
C GLU A 333 -111.46 63.68 62.30
N LYS A 334 -112.03 63.13 63.38
CA LYS A 334 -112.10 61.69 63.70
C LYS A 334 -113.57 61.30 63.72
N THR A 335 -113.97 60.31 62.89
CA THR A 335 -114.97 59.24 63.14
C THR A 335 -115.17 58.44 61.84
N THR A 336 -114.85 57.13 61.75
CA THR A 336 -115.68 55.92 62.00
C THR A 336 -116.91 55.69 61.10
N ASP A 337 -116.96 54.45 60.58
CA ASP A 337 -118.09 53.61 60.13
C ASP A 337 -118.97 54.04 58.93
N ILE A 338 -118.67 53.49 57.73
CA ILE A 338 -119.29 52.29 57.07
C ILE A 338 -118.49 51.95 55.81
#